data_AF-A0A2S0UHT6-F1
#
_entry.id   AF-A0A2S0UHT6-F1
#
_cell.length_a   1.000
_cell.length_b   1.000
_cell.length_c   1.000
_cell.angle_alpha   90.00
_cell.angle_beta   90.00
_cell.angle_gamma   90.00
#
_symmetry.space_group_name_H-M   'P 1'
#
loop_
_entity.id
_entity.type
_entity.pdbx_description
1 polymer ?
#
loop_
_entity_poly.entity_id
_entity_poly.type
_entity_poly.pdbx_seq_one_letter_code
_entity_poly.pdbx_strand_id
1 'polypeptide(L)'
;MIPNIIGPGAERLLSWQGLTDAIEAGHRLPRAQIDDILFHRGADTILNRAAWIDGMAQLVKVATVFPGNAALHRPTINGAVTLFDDQTGELLALVDFHLVTKWKTAGDSLLAAKKLARPDSSTILLVGAGTVARSMVDAYASHFSDARFLVWNRTPAAAAAMAAVDPRVTAVTDLAAAVGRADIICTATMSTEPLIRGAWLRPGQHLDLIGAYRPDMREVDDEAMRRATVFVDSRATTLHHIGELIDPLANGTITETDIRADFYDLASGIYCRHSPDQITIAKNGGGAHLDLMTAHYIMGRWANR
;
A
#
# COMPACT_ATOMS: atom_id res chain seq x y z
N MET A 1 -24.73 13.42 18.85
CA MET A 1 -24.25 14.22 17.70
C MET A 1 -24.63 13.49 16.41
N ILE A 2 -24.96 14.17 15.29
CA ILE A 2 -25.18 13.47 14.02
C ILE A 2 -23.81 13.09 13.45
N PRO A 3 -23.54 11.81 13.16
CA PRO A 3 -22.24 11.39 12.64
C PRO A 3 -21.97 11.99 11.26
N ASN A 4 -20.70 12.29 10.97
CA ASN A 4 -20.33 12.80 9.65
C ASN A 4 -20.48 11.71 8.59
N ILE A 5 -21.18 11.99 7.50
CA ILE A 5 -21.19 11.12 6.32
C ILE A 5 -20.24 11.72 5.28
N ILE A 6 -19.12 11.04 5.03
CA ILE A 6 -18.00 11.53 4.23
C ILE A 6 -17.90 10.71 2.94
N GLY A 7 -18.38 11.29 1.84
CA GLY A 7 -18.34 10.66 0.53
C GLY A 7 -17.05 10.96 -0.27
N PRO A 8 -16.96 10.44 -1.51
CA PRO A 8 -15.80 10.62 -2.40
C PRO A 8 -15.40 12.08 -2.63
N GLY A 9 -16.33 13.02 -2.53
CA GLY A 9 -16.06 14.44 -2.68
C GLY A 9 -15.03 15.00 -1.68
N ALA A 10 -14.77 14.32 -0.56
CA ALA A 10 -13.72 14.71 0.38
C ALA A 10 -12.32 14.67 -0.22
N GLU A 11 -12.09 13.91 -1.29
CA GLU A 11 -10.79 13.76 -1.96
C GLU A 11 -10.13 15.10 -2.31
N ARG A 12 -10.92 16.11 -2.72
CA ARG A 12 -10.43 17.45 -3.06
C ARG A 12 -9.77 18.22 -1.89
N LEU A 13 -9.98 17.76 -0.65
CA LEU A 13 -9.47 18.38 0.57
C LEU A 13 -8.19 17.70 1.10
N LEU A 14 -7.79 16.60 0.46
CA LEU A 14 -6.70 15.74 0.89
C LEU A 14 -5.42 16.11 0.15
N SER A 15 -4.28 15.84 0.77
CA SER A 15 -2.97 15.92 0.13
C SER A 15 -2.14 14.71 0.53
N TRP A 16 -1.37 14.19 -0.42
CA TRP A 16 -0.52 13.03 -0.18
C TRP A 16 0.49 13.27 0.95
N GLN A 17 1.10 14.45 0.97
CA GLN A 17 1.96 14.90 2.05
C GLN A 17 1.24 14.83 3.41
N GLY A 18 0.04 15.44 3.50
CA GLY A 18 -0.74 15.44 4.75
C GLY A 18 -1.14 14.04 5.20
N LEU A 19 -1.46 13.12 4.28
CA LEU A 19 -1.72 11.72 4.63
C LEU A 19 -0.45 11.05 5.18
N THR A 20 0.70 11.18 4.50
CA THR A 20 1.94 10.55 4.96
C THR A 20 2.37 11.07 6.34
N ASP A 21 2.15 12.36 6.61
CA ASP A 21 2.40 12.95 7.94
C ASP A 21 1.43 12.40 8.99
N ALA A 22 0.17 12.19 8.63
CA ALA A 22 -0.83 11.59 9.52
C ALA A 22 -0.54 10.11 9.84
N ILE A 23 -0.07 9.34 8.85
CA ILE A 23 0.36 7.96 9.05
C ILE A 23 1.59 7.92 9.97
N GLU A 24 2.60 8.77 9.71
CA GLU A 24 3.79 8.84 10.57
C GLU A 24 3.42 9.26 12.00
N ALA A 25 2.55 10.25 12.18
CA ALA A 25 2.08 10.68 13.50
C ALA A 25 1.29 9.57 14.22
N GLY A 26 0.45 8.83 13.50
CA GLY A 26 -0.30 7.70 14.06
C GLY A 26 0.61 6.58 14.59
N HIS A 27 1.75 6.33 13.94
CA HIS A 27 2.73 5.35 14.41
C HIS A 27 3.56 5.80 15.63
N ARG A 28 3.40 7.05 16.09
CA ARG A 28 3.97 7.54 17.37
C ARG A 28 3.06 7.29 18.58
N LEU A 29 1.79 6.94 18.33
CA LEU A 29 0.84 6.55 19.36
C LEU A 29 1.07 5.09 19.78
N PRO A 30 0.41 4.61 20.86
CA PRO A 30 0.44 3.20 21.22
C PRO A 30 0.13 2.29 20.02
N ARG A 31 0.77 1.12 19.98
CA ARG A 31 0.58 0.15 18.89
C ARG A 31 -0.90 -0.22 18.76
N ALA A 32 -1.38 -0.26 17.53
CA ALA A 32 -2.76 -0.55 17.23
C ALA A 32 -3.11 -1.97 17.64
N GLN A 33 -4.27 -2.14 18.27
CA GLN A 33 -4.92 -3.45 18.35
C GLN A 33 -5.66 -3.67 17.02
N ILE A 34 -5.49 -4.85 16.42
CA ILE A 34 -6.07 -5.19 15.12
C ILE A 34 -6.68 -6.58 15.21
N ASP A 35 -7.89 -6.74 14.70
CA ASP A 35 -8.53 -8.04 14.56
C ASP A 35 -9.41 -8.07 13.30
N ASP A 36 -9.56 -9.24 12.71
CA ASP A 36 -10.28 -9.46 11.46
C ASP A 36 -11.35 -10.55 11.66
N ILE A 37 -12.58 -10.29 11.19
CA ILE A 37 -13.65 -11.28 11.11
C ILE A 37 -13.96 -11.54 9.65
N LEU A 38 -13.88 -12.81 9.24
CA LEU A 38 -14.06 -13.25 7.87
C LEU A 38 -15.18 -14.28 7.78
N PHE A 39 -16.18 -14.02 6.93
CA PHE A 39 -17.20 -15.01 6.56
C PHE A 39 -17.18 -15.27 5.07
N HIS A 40 -17.49 -16.51 4.70
CA HIS A 40 -17.58 -16.96 3.31
C HIS A 40 -18.94 -17.56 2.99
N ARG A 41 -19.38 -17.36 1.75
CA ARG A 41 -20.51 -18.06 1.15
C ARG A 41 -20.15 -18.40 -0.30
N GLY A 42 -19.62 -19.60 -0.52
CA GLY A 42 -19.05 -19.96 -1.82
C GLY A 42 -17.88 -19.03 -2.16
N ALA A 43 -17.93 -18.37 -3.32
CA ALA A 43 -16.95 -17.37 -3.73
C ALA A 43 -17.18 -15.97 -3.14
N ASP A 44 -18.34 -15.74 -2.51
CA ASP A 44 -18.64 -14.47 -1.86
C ASP A 44 -17.94 -14.41 -0.51
N THR A 45 -17.42 -13.24 -0.16
CA THR A 45 -16.72 -13.00 1.09
C THR A 45 -17.19 -11.69 1.72
N ILE A 46 -17.31 -11.66 3.05
CA ILE A 46 -17.38 -10.44 3.84
C ILE A 46 -16.24 -10.44 4.86
N LEU A 47 -15.47 -9.35 4.87
CA LEU A 47 -14.33 -9.12 5.73
C LEU A 47 -14.58 -7.87 6.56
N ASN A 48 -14.59 -8.01 7.88
CA ASN A 48 -14.61 -6.89 8.81
C ASN A 48 -13.22 -6.76 9.42
N ARG A 49 -12.56 -5.63 9.19
CA ARG A 49 -11.28 -5.32 9.81
C ARG A 49 -11.47 -4.25 10.86
N ALA A 50 -11.04 -4.54 12.08
CA ALA A 50 -11.13 -3.62 13.20
C ALA A 50 -9.74 -3.11 13.61
N ALA A 51 -9.67 -1.84 14.01
CA ALA A 51 -8.49 -1.30 14.67
C ALA A 51 -8.87 -0.39 15.83
N TRP A 52 -8.04 -0.39 16.86
CA TRP A 52 -8.10 0.55 17.97
C TRP A 52 -6.71 1.13 18.19
N ILE A 53 -6.61 2.47 18.21
CA ILE A 53 -5.39 3.19 18.60
C ILE A 53 -5.75 4.15 19.74
N ASP A 54 -5.17 3.92 20.92
CA ASP A 54 -5.37 4.77 22.09
C ASP A 54 -4.92 6.20 21.81
N GLY A 55 -5.78 7.17 22.13
CA GLY A 55 -5.57 8.59 21.85
C GLY A 55 -5.84 9.00 20.39
N MET A 56 -6.43 8.10 19.58
CA MET A 56 -6.86 8.43 18.21
C MET A 56 -8.35 8.13 17.98
N ALA A 57 -8.72 6.85 17.85
CA ALA A 57 -10.07 6.40 17.53
C ALA A 57 -10.11 4.86 17.41
N GLN A 58 -11.32 4.34 17.20
CA GLN A 58 -11.60 2.96 16.82
C GLN A 58 -12.19 2.95 15.40
N LEU A 59 -11.87 1.94 14.59
CA LEU A 59 -12.42 1.79 13.24
C LEU A 59 -12.90 0.37 13.01
N VAL A 60 -14.00 0.25 12.27
CA VAL A 60 -14.38 -0.98 11.56
C VAL A 60 -14.49 -0.66 10.08
N LYS A 61 -13.74 -1.38 9.25
CA LYS A 61 -13.87 -1.37 7.79
C LYS A 61 -14.47 -2.68 7.34
N VAL A 62 -15.64 -2.60 6.73
CA VAL A 62 -16.32 -3.74 6.11
C VAL A 62 -16.01 -3.74 4.62
N ALA A 63 -15.56 -4.87 4.10
CA ALA A 63 -15.41 -5.13 2.68
C ALA A 63 -16.24 -6.35 2.28
N THR A 64 -17.01 -6.25 1.21
CA THR A 64 -17.67 -7.39 0.58
C THR A 64 -17.03 -7.65 -0.77
N VAL A 65 -16.72 -8.92 -1.05
CA VAL A 65 -16.15 -9.38 -2.32
C VAL A 65 -17.14 -10.37 -2.95
N PHE A 66 -17.72 -9.97 -4.07
CA PHE A 66 -18.76 -10.69 -4.80
C PHE A 66 -18.33 -10.82 -6.28
N PRO A 67 -17.51 -11.82 -6.62
CA PRO A 67 -16.98 -11.96 -7.98
C PRO A 67 -18.06 -12.04 -9.07
N GLY A 68 -19.22 -12.61 -8.75
CA GLY A 68 -20.36 -12.72 -9.67
C GLY A 68 -20.92 -11.37 -10.15
N ASN A 69 -20.65 -10.27 -9.44
CA ASN A 69 -21.09 -8.94 -9.85
C ASN A 69 -20.50 -8.49 -11.19
N ALA A 70 -19.35 -9.04 -11.61
CA ALA A 70 -18.75 -8.74 -12.90
C ALA A 70 -19.70 -9.06 -14.07
N ALA A 71 -20.39 -10.21 -14.01
CA ALA A 71 -21.39 -10.62 -15.01
C ALA A 71 -22.65 -9.73 -15.00
N LEU A 72 -22.86 -9.00 -13.92
CA LEU A 72 -23.98 -8.06 -13.74
C LEU A 72 -23.57 -6.60 -14.00
N HIS A 73 -22.34 -6.35 -14.47
CA HIS A 73 -21.76 -5.01 -14.62
C HIS A 73 -21.81 -4.16 -13.34
N ARG A 74 -21.60 -4.81 -12.17
CA ARG A 74 -21.55 -4.16 -10.85
C ARG A 74 -20.16 -4.26 -10.23
N PRO A 75 -19.81 -3.37 -9.27
CA PRO A 75 -18.57 -3.49 -8.52
C PRO A 75 -18.49 -4.83 -7.77
N THR A 76 -17.40 -5.56 -7.98
CA THR A 76 -17.13 -6.83 -7.28
C THR A 76 -16.66 -6.61 -5.85
N ILE A 77 -16.19 -5.42 -5.50
CA ILE A 77 -15.77 -5.05 -4.16
C ILE A 77 -16.59 -3.84 -3.72
N ASN A 78 -17.22 -3.93 -2.56
CA ASN A 78 -17.98 -2.84 -1.93
C ASN A 78 -17.62 -2.78 -0.45
N GLY A 79 -18.05 -1.74 0.25
CA GLY A 79 -17.77 -1.64 1.68
C GLY A 79 -18.23 -0.35 2.33
N ALA A 80 -17.94 -0.24 3.62
CA ALA A 80 -18.13 0.96 4.41
C ALA A 80 -17.04 1.05 5.50
N VAL A 81 -16.73 2.26 5.92
CA VAL A 81 -15.81 2.52 7.03
C VAL A 81 -16.55 3.31 8.10
N THR A 82 -16.51 2.82 9.35
CA THR A 82 -17.05 3.52 10.52
C THR A 82 -15.92 3.86 11.48
N LEU A 83 -15.92 5.09 11.97
CA LEU A 83 -14.95 5.61 12.93
C LEU A 83 -15.67 5.98 14.24
N PHE A 84 -15.15 5.52 15.37
CA PHE A 84 -15.69 5.76 16.70
C PHE A 84 -14.63 6.43 17.59
N ASP A 85 -15.09 7.21 18.54
CA ASP A 85 -14.26 7.81 19.58
C ASP A 85 -13.67 6.73 20.50
N ASP A 86 -12.37 6.82 20.84
CA ASP A 86 -11.69 5.81 21.65
C ASP A 86 -12.04 5.90 23.15
N GLN A 87 -12.59 7.01 23.62
CA GLN A 87 -12.92 7.21 25.04
C GLN A 87 -14.41 7.01 25.34
N THR A 88 -15.29 7.47 24.46
CA THR A 88 -16.74 7.50 24.65
C THR A 88 -17.47 6.43 23.84
N GLY A 89 -16.84 5.89 22.79
CA GLY A 89 -17.47 4.97 21.84
C GLY A 89 -18.50 5.63 20.92
N GLU A 90 -18.60 6.96 20.90
CA GLU A 90 -19.52 7.67 20.00
C GLU A 90 -19.11 7.50 18.54
N LEU A 91 -20.09 7.32 17.64
CA LEU A 91 -19.85 7.26 16.20
C LEU A 91 -19.49 8.65 15.67
N LEU A 92 -18.24 8.81 15.21
CA LEU A 92 -17.70 10.07 14.70
C LEU A 92 -18.01 10.27 13.21
N ALA A 93 -17.79 9.23 12.41
CA ALA A 93 -17.96 9.31 10.96
C ALA A 93 -18.27 7.96 10.29
N LEU A 94 -19.04 8.03 9.20
CA LEU A 94 -19.07 7.03 8.14
C LEU A 94 -18.25 7.58 6.96
N VAL A 95 -17.22 6.86 6.54
CA VAL A 95 -16.30 7.27 5.48
C VAL A 95 -16.41 6.34 4.29
N ASP A 96 -16.33 6.90 3.08
CA ASP A 96 -16.35 6.14 1.84
C ASP A 96 -15.21 5.10 1.79
N PHE A 97 -15.59 3.85 1.53
CA PHE A 97 -14.69 2.71 1.53
C PHE A 97 -13.61 2.78 0.44
N HIS A 98 -13.99 3.23 -0.76
CA HIS A 98 -13.06 3.29 -1.89
C HIS A 98 -12.06 4.43 -1.71
N LEU A 99 -12.50 5.56 -1.15
CA LEU A 99 -11.65 6.68 -0.80
C LEU A 99 -10.58 6.26 0.20
N VAL A 100 -10.97 5.66 1.33
CA VAL A 100 -10.02 5.17 2.35
C VAL A 100 -9.07 4.15 1.73
N THR A 101 -9.57 3.18 0.99
CA THR A 101 -8.73 2.12 0.39
C THR A 101 -7.71 2.68 -0.61
N LYS A 102 -8.13 3.61 -1.48
CA LYS A 102 -7.25 4.29 -2.44
C LYS A 102 -6.12 5.01 -1.73
N TRP A 103 -6.48 5.90 -0.80
CA TRP A 103 -5.54 6.79 -0.13
C TRP A 103 -4.60 6.02 0.79
N LYS A 104 -5.13 5.08 1.58
CA LYS A 104 -4.35 4.23 2.48
C LYS A 104 -3.27 3.45 1.72
N THR A 105 -3.65 2.77 0.64
CA THR A 105 -2.72 1.89 -0.09
C THR A 105 -1.60 2.69 -0.74
N ALA A 106 -1.93 3.78 -1.42
CA ALA A 106 -0.93 4.61 -2.10
C ALA A 106 -0.10 5.44 -1.12
N GLY A 107 -0.71 5.93 -0.03
CA GLY A 107 -0.05 6.72 1.00
C GLY A 107 0.95 5.93 1.83
N ASP A 108 0.66 4.65 2.11
CA ASP A 108 1.59 3.72 2.75
C ASP A 108 2.88 3.58 1.95
N SER A 109 2.78 3.14 0.69
CA SER A 109 3.95 3.00 -0.19
C SER A 109 4.64 4.34 -0.47
N LEU A 110 3.90 5.45 -0.59
CA LEU A 110 4.52 6.77 -0.71
C LEU A 110 5.35 7.11 0.55
N LEU A 111 4.84 6.84 1.75
CA LEU A 111 5.58 7.05 2.99
C LEU A 111 6.86 6.21 3.01
N ALA A 112 6.77 4.94 2.60
CA ALA A 112 7.94 4.08 2.49
C ALA A 112 8.98 4.64 1.51
N ALA A 113 8.56 4.99 0.29
CA ALA A 113 9.45 5.57 -0.72
C ALA A 113 10.07 6.90 -0.28
N LYS A 114 9.33 7.77 0.42
CA LYS A 114 9.88 9.02 1.00
C LYS A 114 11.05 8.78 1.95
N LYS A 115 11.09 7.63 2.62
CA LYS A 115 12.14 7.27 3.60
C LYS A 115 13.24 6.39 3.00
N LEU A 116 12.92 5.61 1.97
CA LEU A 116 13.75 4.50 1.49
C LEU A 116 14.23 4.65 0.03
N ALA A 117 13.55 5.44 -0.81
CA ALA A 117 14.03 5.74 -2.15
C ALA A 117 15.14 6.79 -2.12
N ARG A 118 15.88 6.91 -3.22
CA ARG A 118 16.87 7.99 -3.36
C ARG A 118 16.12 9.31 -3.61
N PRO A 119 16.57 10.44 -3.04
CA PRO A 119 15.89 11.72 -3.21
C PRO A 119 15.90 12.23 -4.66
N ASP A 120 16.85 11.76 -5.49
CA ASP A 120 16.97 12.06 -6.92
C ASP A 120 16.24 11.06 -7.83
N SER A 121 15.38 10.20 -7.27
CA SER A 121 14.61 9.22 -8.05
C SER A 121 13.69 9.91 -9.05
N SER A 122 13.80 9.54 -10.32
CA SER A 122 13.07 10.19 -11.42
C SER A 122 12.37 9.21 -12.36
N THR A 123 12.77 7.93 -12.37
CA THR A 123 12.09 6.92 -13.18
C THR A 123 11.37 5.92 -12.28
N ILE A 124 10.04 5.88 -12.35
CA ILE A 124 9.22 4.99 -11.53
C ILE A 124 8.56 3.95 -12.43
N LEU A 125 8.77 2.67 -12.14
CA LEU A 125 8.13 1.57 -12.84
C LEU A 125 6.92 1.08 -12.04
N LEU A 126 5.76 1.07 -12.67
CA LEU A 126 4.55 0.43 -12.19
C LEU A 126 4.41 -0.95 -12.84
N VAL A 127 4.38 -1.99 -12.02
CA VAL A 127 4.12 -3.37 -12.46
C VAL A 127 2.68 -3.72 -12.09
N GLY A 128 1.82 -3.78 -13.10
CA GLY A 128 0.38 -3.81 -12.99
C GLY A 128 -0.28 -2.52 -13.48
N ALA A 129 -1.43 -2.65 -14.15
CA ALA A 129 -2.19 -1.51 -14.69
C ALA A 129 -3.61 -1.39 -14.08
N GLY A 130 -3.75 -1.83 -12.82
CA GLY A 130 -5.01 -1.79 -12.06
C GLY A 130 -5.32 -0.44 -11.42
N THR A 131 -6.38 -0.38 -10.61
CA THR A 131 -6.81 0.82 -9.89
C THR A 131 -5.74 1.36 -8.93
N VAL A 132 -5.04 0.47 -8.23
CA VAL A 132 -3.94 0.85 -7.32
C VAL A 132 -2.83 1.55 -8.09
N ALA A 133 -2.32 0.92 -9.17
CA ALA A 133 -1.25 1.47 -9.99
C ALA A 133 -1.54 2.90 -10.50
N ARG A 134 -2.79 3.19 -10.90
CA ARG A 134 -3.19 4.55 -11.31
C ARG A 134 -3.06 5.57 -10.18
N SER A 135 -3.44 5.18 -8.97
CA SER A 135 -3.35 6.04 -7.79
C SER A 135 -1.89 6.31 -7.38
N MET A 136 -0.98 5.38 -7.69
CA MET A 136 0.45 5.54 -7.43
C MET A 136 1.08 6.67 -8.25
N VAL A 137 0.59 6.94 -9.47
CA VAL A 137 1.11 8.03 -10.29
C VAL A 137 0.98 9.36 -9.56
N ASP A 138 -0.22 9.66 -9.05
CA ASP A 138 -0.47 10.91 -8.31
C ASP A 138 0.25 10.93 -6.97
N ALA A 139 0.29 9.80 -6.26
CA ALA A 139 0.97 9.71 -4.97
C ALA A 139 2.47 9.98 -5.12
N TYR A 140 3.18 9.27 -6.00
CA TYR A 140 4.61 9.46 -6.18
C TYR A 140 4.95 10.81 -6.81
N ALA A 141 4.18 11.29 -7.79
CA ALA A 141 4.43 12.60 -8.41
C ALA A 141 4.28 13.77 -7.42
N SER A 142 3.56 13.57 -6.30
CA SER A 142 3.46 14.58 -5.24
C SER A 142 4.75 14.80 -4.46
N HIS A 143 5.68 13.85 -4.50
CA HIS A 143 6.97 13.93 -3.81
C HIS A 143 8.15 13.96 -4.78
N PHE A 144 8.09 13.13 -5.83
CA PHE A 144 9.08 13.07 -6.90
C PHE A 144 8.54 13.87 -8.10
N SER A 145 8.64 15.20 -8.03
CA SER A 145 7.97 16.12 -8.97
C SER A 145 8.38 15.91 -10.44
N ASP A 146 9.61 15.48 -10.67
CA ASP A 146 10.17 15.22 -12.01
C ASP A 146 10.03 13.75 -12.44
N ALA A 147 9.24 12.96 -11.70
CA ALA A 147 9.07 11.54 -11.99
C ALA A 147 8.36 11.32 -13.33
N ARG A 148 8.98 10.49 -14.16
CA ARG A 148 8.34 9.83 -15.30
C ARG A 148 7.96 8.41 -14.93
N PHE A 149 6.84 7.95 -15.46
CA PHE A 149 6.29 6.65 -15.10
C PHE A 149 6.39 5.69 -16.29
N LEU A 150 6.92 4.50 -16.03
CA LEU A 150 6.82 3.36 -16.93
C LEU A 150 5.71 2.46 -16.38
N VAL A 151 4.87 1.90 -17.24
CA VAL A 151 3.89 0.89 -16.82
C VAL A 151 4.07 -0.38 -17.62
N TRP A 152 4.24 -1.49 -16.92
CA TRP A 152 4.21 -2.83 -17.49
C TRP A 152 3.00 -3.58 -16.95
N ASN A 153 2.38 -4.40 -17.79
CA ASN A 153 1.33 -5.32 -17.35
C ASN A 153 1.38 -6.59 -18.19
N ARG A 154 1.10 -7.74 -17.56
CA ARG A 154 1.04 -9.05 -18.24
C ARG A 154 0.15 -9.03 -19.49
N THR A 155 -0.93 -8.24 -19.46
CA THR A 155 -1.74 -7.91 -20.63
C THR A 155 -1.30 -6.53 -21.16
N PRO A 156 -0.54 -6.45 -22.27
CA PRO A 156 0.03 -5.17 -22.74
C PRO A 156 -1.01 -4.11 -23.06
N ALA A 157 -2.18 -4.51 -23.57
CA ALA A 157 -3.29 -3.60 -23.85
C ALA A 157 -3.76 -2.81 -22.62
N ALA A 158 -3.69 -3.39 -21.41
CA ALA A 158 -4.06 -2.69 -20.18
C ALA A 158 -3.03 -1.61 -19.79
N ALA A 159 -1.74 -1.88 -20.00
CA ALA A 159 -0.67 -0.90 -19.82
C ALA A 159 -0.81 0.25 -20.82
N ALA A 160 -1.06 -0.07 -22.10
CA ALA A 160 -1.34 0.92 -23.14
C ALA A 160 -2.57 1.78 -22.81
N ALA A 161 -3.66 1.18 -22.33
CA ALA A 161 -4.85 1.91 -21.91
C ALA A 161 -4.61 2.85 -20.73
N MET A 162 -3.73 2.48 -19.79
CA MET A 162 -3.32 3.37 -18.70
C MET A 162 -2.48 4.54 -19.22
N ALA A 163 -1.49 4.27 -20.07
CA ALA A 163 -0.63 5.29 -20.67
C ALA A 163 -1.40 6.27 -21.58
N ALA A 164 -2.48 5.82 -22.23
CA ALA A 164 -3.31 6.68 -23.07
C ALA A 164 -4.11 7.74 -22.27
N VAL A 165 -4.31 7.52 -20.96
CA VAL A 165 -5.10 8.41 -20.09
C VAL A 165 -4.21 9.41 -19.34
N ASP A 166 -2.96 9.05 -19.07
CA ASP A 166 -2.02 9.90 -18.32
C ASP A 166 -0.72 10.11 -19.11
N PRO A 167 -0.44 11.35 -19.58
CA PRO A 167 0.74 11.64 -20.40
C PRO A 167 2.07 11.45 -19.66
N ARG A 168 2.06 11.36 -18.33
CA ARG A 168 3.26 11.06 -17.52
C ARG A 168 3.67 9.59 -17.62
N VAL A 169 2.78 8.74 -18.11
CA VAL A 169 2.91 7.28 -18.12
C VAL A 169 3.23 6.77 -19.52
N THR A 170 4.30 5.98 -19.64
CA THR A 170 4.69 5.29 -20.87
C THR A 170 4.53 3.78 -20.70
N ALA A 171 3.76 3.15 -21.59
CA ALA A 171 3.62 1.69 -21.59
C ALA A 171 4.91 1.03 -22.11
N VAL A 172 5.36 -0.03 -21.43
CA VAL A 172 6.53 -0.83 -21.81
C VAL A 172 6.18 -2.31 -21.87
N THR A 173 6.89 -3.07 -22.70
CA THR A 173 6.65 -4.52 -22.90
C THR A 173 7.77 -5.39 -22.35
N ASP A 174 9.00 -4.89 -22.33
CA ASP A 174 10.16 -5.55 -21.73
C ASP A 174 10.28 -5.18 -20.25
N LEU A 175 9.84 -6.08 -19.38
CA LEU A 175 9.87 -5.88 -17.93
C LEU A 175 11.30 -5.81 -17.38
N ALA A 176 12.22 -6.66 -17.87
CA ALA A 176 13.59 -6.71 -17.36
C ALA A 176 14.35 -5.41 -17.68
N ALA A 177 14.22 -4.91 -18.91
CA ALA A 177 14.81 -3.63 -19.29
C ALA A 177 14.19 -2.45 -18.53
N ALA A 178 12.88 -2.50 -18.25
CA ALA A 178 12.20 -1.48 -17.46
C ALA A 178 12.67 -1.49 -15.99
N VAL A 179 12.80 -2.67 -15.39
CA VAL A 179 13.35 -2.85 -14.03
C VAL A 179 14.76 -2.28 -13.95
N GLY A 180 15.64 -2.58 -14.91
CA GLY A 180 17.01 -2.05 -14.90
C GLY A 180 17.12 -0.52 -15.01
N ARG A 181 16.09 0.16 -15.57
CA ARG A 181 16.06 1.61 -15.74
C ARG A 181 15.37 2.35 -14.59
N ALA A 182 14.54 1.68 -13.81
CA ALA A 182 13.76 2.30 -12.74
C ALA A 182 14.65 2.68 -11.55
N ASP A 183 14.30 3.75 -10.85
CA ASP A 183 14.81 4.09 -9.52
C ASP A 183 13.90 3.51 -8.45
N ILE A 184 12.58 3.59 -8.68
CA ILE A 184 11.53 3.02 -7.84
C ILE A 184 10.72 2.01 -8.67
N ILE A 185 10.48 0.83 -8.12
CA ILE A 185 9.64 -0.20 -8.72
C ILE A 185 8.46 -0.44 -7.78
N CYS A 186 7.26 -0.12 -8.23
CA CYS A 186 6.03 -0.36 -7.48
C CYS A 186 5.27 -1.52 -8.12
N THR A 187 5.12 -2.61 -7.39
CA THR A 187 4.36 -3.79 -7.84
C THR A 187 2.96 -3.76 -7.22
N ALA A 188 1.94 -3.83 -8.07
CA ALA A 188 0.53 -3.82 -7.66
C ALA A 188 -0.24 -4.88 -8.45
N THR A 189 0.21 -6.13 -8.34
CA THR A 189 -0.31 -7.28 -9.10
C THR A 189 -0.99 -8.30 -8.20
N MET A 190 -1.87 -9.10 -8.80
CA MET A 190 -2.48 -10.25 -8.13
C MET A 190 -1.66 -11.54 -8.36
N SER A 191 -0.33 -11.42 -8.48
CA SER A 191 0.52 -12.56 -8.83
C SER A 191 0.69 -13.52 -7.65
N THR A 192 0.74 -14.81 -7.96
CA THR A 192 1.19 -15.87 -7.05
C THR A 192 2.61 -16.33 -7.37
N GLU A 193 3.17 -15.84 -8.48
CA GLU A 193 4.52 -16.18 -8.96
C GLU A 193 5.36 -14.90 -9.08
N PRO A 194 6.66 -14.94 -8.76
CA PRO A 194 7.56 -13.82 -8.91
C PRO A 194 7.56 -13.22 -10.32
N LEU A 195 7.29 -11.92 -10.42
CA LEU A 195 7.41 -11.15 -11.66
C LEU A 195 8.74 -10.43 -11.75
N ILE A 196 9.24 -9.92 -10.63
CA ILE A 196 10.53 -9.23 -10.55
C ILE A 196 11.60 -10.22 -10.11
N ARG A 197 12.69 -10.28 -10.88
CA ARG A 197 13.84 -11.12 -10.56
C ARG A 197 14.94 -10.28 -9.95
N GLY A 198 15.52 -10.75 -8.85
CA GLY A 198 16.62 -10.10 -8.15
C GLY A 198 17.82 -9.85 -9.06
N ALA A 199 18.06 -10.73 -10.04
CA ALA A 199 19.11 -10.59 -11.04
C ALA A 199 18.99 -9.32 -11.90
N TRP A 200 17.79 -8.74 -12.05
CA TRP A 200 17.57 -7.53 -12.82
C TRP A 200 17.81 -6.24 -12.01
N LEU A 201 17.90 -6.36 -10.68
CA LEU A 201 18.04 -5.22 -9.80
C LEU A 201 19.46 -4.63 -9.90
N ARG A 202 19.52 -3.29 -9.81
CA ARG A 202 20.77 -2.52 -9.75
C ARG A 202 20.90 -1.79 -8.41
N PRO A 203 22.13 -1.42 -8.00
CA PRO A 203 22.35 -0.61 -6.80
C PRO A 203 21.48 0.66 -6.77
N GLY A 204 21.03 1.01 -5.57
CA GLY A 204 20.28 2.24 -5.29
C GLY A 204 18.79 2.20 -5.60
N GLN A 205 18.25 1.05 -6.02
CA GLN A 205 16.82 0.91 -6.28
C GLN A 205 16.00 0.83 -4.99
N HIS A 206 14.75 1.24 -5.10
CA HIS A 206 13.71 1.01 -4.09
C HIS A 206 12.55 0.23 -4.73
N LEU A 207 11.98 -0.71 -3.99
CA LEU A 207 10.82 -1.47 -4.39
C LEU A 207 9.71 -1.30 -3.35
N ASP A 208 8.52 -0.94 -3.82
CA ASP A 208 7.28 -1.01 -3.04
C ASP A 208 6.48 -2.21 -3.52
N LEU A 209 6.35 -3.22 -2.66
CA LEU A 209 5.63 -4.45 -2.95
C LEU A 209 4.22 -4.38 -2.35
N ILE A 210 3.21 -4.17 -3.17
CA ILE A 210 1.84 -3.85 -2.73
C ILE A 210 0.87 -5.01 -2.99
N GLY A 211 1.04 -5.71 -4.10
CA GLY A 211 0.07 -6.65 -4.63
C GLY A 211 -0.20 -7.87 -3.74
N ALA A 212 0.85 -8.43 -3.13
CA ALA A 212 0.72 -9.60 -2.26
C ALA A 212 0.06 -9.27 -0.91
N TYR A 213 -1.04 -9.95 -0.56
CA TYR A 213 -1.71 -9.80 0.75
C TYR A 213 -2.19 -11.14 1.33
N ARG A 214 -1.92 -12.25 0.63
CA ARG A 214 -2.26 -13.61 1.07
C ARG A 214 -1.00 -14.47 1.19
N PRO A 215 -1.07 -15.60 1.90
CA PRO A 215 0.06 -16.52 2.02
C PRO A 215 0.55 -17.12 0.70
N ASP A 216 -0.32 -17.27 -0.30
CA ASP A 216 -0.01 -17.84 -1.62
C ASP A 216 0.48 -16.79 -2.64
N MET A 217 0.64 -15.53 -2.24
CA MET A 217 0.98 -14.43 -3.14
C MET A 217 2.39 -13.91 -2.91
N ARG A 218 3.09 -13.64 -4.02
CA ARG A 218 4.39 -12.98 -4.04
C ARG A 218 4.66 -12.34 -5.40
N GLU A 219 5.47 -11.30 -5.41
CA GLU A 219 5.78 -10.48 -6.59
C GLU A 219 7.27 -10.49 -6.94
N VAL A 220 8.16 -10.85 -6.00
CA VAL A 220 9.61 -10.95 -6.23
C VAL A 220 10.15 -12.34 -5.88
N ASP A 221 11.30 -12.68 -6.47
CA ASP A 221 12.00 -13.95 -6.20
C ASP A 221 12.89 -13.86 -4.96
N ASP A 222 13.40 -15.02 -4.52
CA ASP A 222 14.25 -15.12 -3.33
C ASP A 222 15.57 -14.34 -3.50
N GLU A 223 16.07 -14.22 -4.72
CA GLU A 223 17.27 -13.43 -5.01
C GLU A 223 17.03 -11.93 -4.78
N ALA A 224 15.83 -11.41 -5.06
CA ALA A 224 15.48 -10.03 -4.74
C ALA A 224 15.45 -9.81 -3.23
N MET A 225 14.82 -10.72 -2.48
CA MET A 225 14.75 -10.67 -1.01
C MET A 225 16.13 -10.74 -0.38
N ARG A 226 17.02 -11.61 -0.88
CA ARG A 226 18.40 -11.77 -0.39
C ARG A 226 19.28 -10.55 -0.68
N ARG A 227 19.06 -9.85 -1.79
CA ARG A 227 19.89 -8.71 -2.23
C ARG A 227 19.49 -7.37 -1.60
N ALA A 228 18.25 -7.26 -1.12
CA ALA A 228 17.71 -6.02 -0.59
C ALA A 228 17.70 -6.00 0.94
N THR A 229 17.70 -4.80 1.51
CA THR A 229 17.27 -4.61 2.90
C THR A 229 15.75 -4.50 2.92
N VAL A 230 15.11 -5.35 3.74
CA VAL A 230 13.67 -5.48 3.78
C VAL A 230 13.09 -4.63 4.90
N PHE A 231 12.03 -3.89 4.56
CA PHE A 231 11.21 -3.07 5.43
C PHE A 231 9.76 -3.47 5.22
N VAL A 232 8.92 -3.23 6.22
CA VAL A 232 7.48 -3.54 6.13
C VAL A 232 6.68 -2.37 6.69
N ASP A 233 5.42 -2.21 6.29
CA ASP A 233 4.52 -1.25 6.94
C ASP A 233 4.26 -1.65 8.40
N SER A 234 3.97 -2.93 8.65
CA SER A 234 3.79 -3.50 9.98
C SER A 234 4.20 -4.97 10.01
N ARG A 235 5.10 -5.34 10.93
CA ARG A 235 5.49 -6.74 11.13
C ARG A 235 4.28 -7.63 11.48
N ALA A 236 3.37 -7.09 12.29
CA ALA A 236 2.21 -7.82 12.78
C ALA A 236 1.23 -8.24 11.67
N THR A 237 1.19 -7.53 10.54
CA THR A 237 0.29 -7.86 9.42
C THR A 237 1.01 -8.48 8.22
N THR A 238 2.33 -8.69 8.28
CA THR A 238 3.14 -9.10 7.13
C THR A 238 3.86 -10.43 7.35
N LEU A 239 4.70 -10.55 8.39
CA LEU A 239 5.69 -11.63 8.54
C LEU A 239 5.15 -13.06 8.37
N HIS A 240 3.98 -13.34 8.94
CA HIS A 240 3.36 -14.67 8.92
C HIS A 240 2.03 -14.70 8.16
N HIS A 241 1.73 -13.65 7.40
CA HIS A 241 0.45 -13.49 6.72
C HIS A 241 0.58 -13.41 5.19
N ILE A 242 1.75 -13.03 4.67
CA ILE A 242 1.93 -12.72 3.25
C ILE A 242 3.07 -13.54 2.66
N GLY A 243 2.81 -14.19 1.52
CA GLY A 243 3.76 -15.10 0.85
C GLY A 243 5.13 -14.48 0.54
N GLU A 244 5.15 -13.16 0.26
CA GLU A 244 6.39 -12.39 0.06
C GLU A 244 7.41 -12.53 1.21
N LEU A 245 6.94 -12.80 2.43
CA LEU A 245 7.78 -13.02 3.60
C LEU A 245 7.71 -14.46 4.11
N ILE A 246 6.56 -15.13 4.00
CA ILE A 246 6.40 -16.53 4.46
C ILE A 246 7.37 -17.46 3.74
N ASP A 247 7.41 -17.44 2.40
CA ASP A 247 8.23 -18.41 1.67
C ASP A 247 9.73 -18.19 1.91
N PRO A 248 10.27 -16.95 1.81
CA PRO A 248 11.69 -16.70 2.04
C PRO A 248 12.14 -16.97 3.49
N LEU A 249 11.25 -16.78 4.47
CA LEU A 249 11.53 -17.15 5.87
C LEU A 249 11.53 -18.68 6.05
N ALA A 250 10.54 -19.37 5.49
CA ALA A 250 10.39 -20.81 5.64
C ALA A 250 11.53 -21.59 4.95
N ASN A 251 12.03 -21.08 3.82
CA ASN A 251 13.12 -21.72 3.08
C ASN A 251 14.53 -21.23 3.49
N GLY A 252 14.63 -20.26 4.42
CA GLY A 252 15.89 -19.75 4.94
C GLY A 252 16.64 -18.78 4.03
N THR A 253 15.98 -18.25 2.98
CA THR A 253 16.53 -17.16 2.14
C THR A 253 16.78 -15.91 2.96
N ILE A 254 15.86 -15.59 3.88
CA ILE A 254 15.98 -14.53 4.86
C ILE A 254 15.55 -15.06 6.24
N THR A 255 15.86 -14.29 7.27
CA THR A 255 15.45 -14.48 8.66
C THR A 255 14.63 -13.28 9.13
N GLU A 256 13.92 -13.40 10.25
CA GLU A 256 13.17 -12.25 10.79
C GLU A 256 14.06 -11.03 11.09
N THR A 257 15.34 -11.28 11.41
CA THR A 257 16.30 -10.20 11.67
C THR A 257 16.71 -9.44 10.40
N ASP A 258 16.44 -9.98 9.22
CA ASP A 258 16.65 -9.28 7.94
C ASP A 258 15.54 -8.26 7.64
N ILE A 259 14.39 -8.35 8.34
CA ILE A 259 13.38 -7.28 8.33
C ILE A 259 13.82 -6.16 9.27
N ARG A 260 14.41 -5.12 8.66
CA ARG A 260 15.15 -4.05 9.33
C ARG A 260 14.28 -3.19 10.24
N ALA A 261 13.10 -2.78 9.78
CA ALA A 261 12.22 -1.85 10.48
C ALA A 261 10.77 -1.93 9.97
N ASP A 262 9.83 -1.47 10.80
CA ASP A 262 8.45 -1.16 10.41
C ASP A 262 8.08 0.30 10.70
N PHE A 263 6.85 0.74 10.39
CA PHE A 263 6.49 2.15 10.60
C PHE A 263 6.47 2.60 12.06
N TYR A 264 6.35 1.71 13.05
CA TYR A 264 6.52 2.08 14.46
C TYR A 264 7.97 2.46 14.79
N ASP A 265 8.92 2.07 13.94
CA ASP A 265 10.32 2.40 14.09
C ASP A 265 10.71 3.75 13.45
N LEU A 266 9.77 4.44 12.76
CA LEU A 266 10.01 5.73 12.09
C LEU A 266 10.62 6.80 13.02
N ALA A 267 10.09 6.91 14.25
CA ALA A 267 10.55 7.90 15.23
C ALA A 267 12.00 7.68 15.69
N SER A 268 12.48 6.43 15.67
CA SER A 268 13.86 6.10 16.00
C SER A 268 14.83 6.37 14.84
N GLY A 269 14.32 6.62 13.63
CA GLY A 269 15.10 6.87 12.44
C GLY A 269 15.68 5.62 11.77
N ILE A 270 15.39 4.40 12.25
CA ILE A 270 15.93 3.17 11.64
C ILE A 270 15.18 2.74 10.37
N TYR A 271 13.95 3.22 10.17
CA TYR A 271 13.22 3.08 8.90
C TYR A 271 13.76 4.10 7.89
N CYS A 272 14.98 3.88 7.40
CA CYS A 272 15.64 4.75 6.43
C CYS A 272 16.62 3.98 5.55
N ARG A 273 16.94 4.60 4.41
CA ARG A 273 18.09 4.20 3.59
C ARG A 273 19.40 4.51 4.29
N HIS A 274 20.33 3.55 4.30
CA HIS A 274 21.66 3.66 4.90
C HIS A 274 22.77 4.00 3.90
N SER A 275 22.61 3.69 2.60
CA SER A 275 23.59 4.07 1.58
C SER A 275 22.97 4.34 0.20
N PRO A 276 23.64 5.10 -0.69
CA PRO A 276 23.16 5.35 -2.05
C PRO A 276 22.99 4.09 -2.88
N ASP A 277 23.83 3.07 -2.67
CA ASP A 277 23.83 1.82 -3.43
C ASP A 277 22.90 0.74 -2.87
N GLN A 278 22.34 0.96 -1.67
CA GLN A 278 21.44 0.01 -1.03
C GLN A 278 20.22 -0.28 -1.93
N ILE A 279 19.85 -1.55 -2.05
CA ILE A 279 18.54 -1.93 -2.59
C ILE A 279 17.59 -2.04 -1.41
N THR A 280 16.47 -1.32 -1.45
CA THR A 280 15.47 -1.35 -0.38
C THR A 280 14.17 -1.96 -0.89
N ILE A 281 13.57 -2.86 -0.12
CA ILE A 281 12.23 -3.38 -0.35
C ILE A 281 11.35 -2.90 0.80
N ALA A 282 10.20 -2.28 0.49
CA ALA A 282 9.13 -2.05 1.44
C ALA A 282 7.94 -2.93 1.07
N LYS A 283 7.58 -3.85 1.97
CA LYS A 283 6.34 -4.61 1.83
C LYS A 283 5.19 -3.82 2.44
N ASN A 284 4.27 -3.39 1.60
CA ASN A 284 2.97 -2.88 2.00
C ASN A 284 2.03 -4.08 2.20
N GLY A 285 1.88 -4.54 3.44
CA GLY A 285 0.87 -5.55 3.79
C GLY A 285 -0.51 -4.95 4.04
N GLY A 286 -0.52 -3.65 4.34
CA GLY A 286 -1.68 -2.94 4.80
C GLY A 286 -2.11 -3.37 6.21
N GLY A 287 -3.15 -2.72 6.70
CA GLY A 287 -3.83 -3.16 7.92
C GLY A 287 -4.92 -2.20 8.33
N ALA A 288 -5.76 -2.62 9.26
CA ALA A 288 -6.82 -1.77 9.80
C ALA A 288 -6.26 -0.54 10.53
N HIS A 289 -5.05 -0.61 11.09
CA HIS A 289 -4.37 0.55 11.67
C HIS A 289 -4.13 1.67 10.66
N LEU A 290 -3.70 1.34 9.44
CA LEU A 290 -3.55 2.31 8.35
C LEU A 290 -4.91 2.81 7.85
N ASP A 291 -5.93 1.95 7.82
CA ASP A 291 -7.30 2.37 7.50
C ASP A 291 -7.81 3.40 8.53
N LEU A 292 -7.54 3.18 9.82
CA LEU A 292 -7.87 4.07 10.93
C LEU A 292 -7.17 5.41 10.80
N MET A 293 -5.84 5.42 10.64
CA MET A 293 -5.08 6.66 10.46
C MET A 293 -5.55 7.45 9.23
N THR A 294 -5.84 6.76 8.12
CA THR A 294 -6.33 7.38 6.88
C THR A 294 -7.74 7.94 7.05
N ALA A 295 -8.67 7.18 7.64
CA ALA A 295 -10.03 7.63 7.88
C ALA A 295 -10.08 8.81 8.86
N HIS A 296 -9.26 8.78 9.90
CA HIS A 296 -9.11 9.88 10.86
C HIS A 296 -8.57 11.14 10.17
N TYR A 297 -7.56 11.02 9.30
CA TYR A 297 -7.06 12.13 8.47
C TYR A 297 -8.17 12.70 7.58
N ILE A 298 -8.90 11.85 6.85
CA ILE A 298 -9.99 12.27 5.96
C ILE A 298 -11.07 13.02 6.75
N MET A 299 -11.47 12.50 7.91
CA MET A 299 -12.44 13.16 8.79
C MET A 299 -11.94 14.54 9.25
N GLY A 300 -10.68 14.62 9.69
CA GLY A 300 -10.09 15.89 10.11
C GLY A 300 -10.03 16.94 8.99
N ARG A 301 -9.75 16.53 7.75
CA ARG A 301 -9.81 17.44 6.59
C ARG A 301 -11.24 17.83 6.25
N TRP A 302 -12.18 16.92 6.35
CA TRP A 302 -13.59 17.18 6.10
C TRP A 302 -14.18 18.17 7.11
N ALA A 303 -13.89 18.02 8.40
CA ALA A 303 -14.43 18.88 9.46
C ALA A 303 -13.97 20.35 9.37
N ASN A 304 -12.79 20.61 8.78
CA ASN A 304 -12.17 21.93 8.66
C ASN A 304 -12.43 22.63 7.31
N ARG A 305 -13.49 22.24 6.59
CA ARG A 305 -13.83 22.74 5.25
C ARG A 305 -14.55 24.09 5.25
#